data_AF-N9ZAV9-F1
#
_entry.id   AF-N9ZAV9-F1
#
_cell.length_a   1.000
_cell.length_b   1.000
_cell.length_c   1.000
_cell.angle_alpha   90.00
_cell.angle_beta   90.00
_cell.angle_gamma   90.00
#
_symmetry.space_group_name_H-M   'P 1'
#
loop_
_entity.id
_entity.type
_entity.pdbx_description
1 polymer ?
#
loop_
_entity_poly.entity_id
_entity_poly.type
_entity_poly.pdbx_seq_one_letter_code
_entity_poly.pdbx_strand_id
1 'polypeptide(L)'
;METEYLREQESESAGARGFSQLVNGMNVYRVEVVRLKDRNADKVFEKLQRKISRGKTLGRHDVFPLLLTPLMSGKMEMSQRIYQGMEFLQCKELKAGDEDRKRMQSVLYALAVKFLDRDELAMIKERIGMTVLGKMLFEDGVEKGIEKGIEKGVQQGLGRANALNVKLADAGRADDIIRAASDRTYQEQLFKEFGI
;
A
#
# COMPACT_ATOMS: atom_id res chain seq x y z
N MET A 1 2.10 -42.91 4.87
CA MET A 1 2.78 -43.18 3.58
C MET A 1 2.97 -41.92 2.73
N GLU A 2 2.07 -40.93 2.71
CA GLU A 2 2.33 -39.67 1.96
C GLU A 2 3.24 -38.65 2.67
N THR A 3 3.35 -38.72 4.00
CA THR A 3 4.16 -37.77 4.78
C THR A 3 5.63 -38.17 4.96
N GLU A 4 6.01 -39.40 4.60
CA GLU A 4 7.41 -39.86 4.64
C GLU A 4 8.18 -39.58 3.34
N TYR A 5 7.48 -39.48 2.19
CA TYR A 5 8.10 -39.18 0.90
C TYR A 5 8.64 -37.75 0.75
N LEU A 6 8.20 -36.83 1.63
CA LEU A 6 8.71 -35.47 1.69
C LEU A 6 9.99 -35.33 2.54
N ARG A 7 10.35 -36.35 3.32
CA ARG A 7 11.50 -36.27 4.26
C ARG A 7 12.78 -36.92 3.76
N GLU A 8 12.73 -37.78 2.75
CA GLU A 8 13.92 -38.51 2.26
C GLU A 8 14.71 -37.81 1.14
N GLN A 9 14.39 -36.56 0.77
CA GLN A 9 15.18 -35.79 -0.22
C GLN A 9 15.83 -34.52 0.33
N GLU A 10 15.88 -34.32 1.65
CA GLU A 10 16.57 -33.16 2.26
C GLU A 10 18.03 -33.43 2.63
N SER A 11 18.56 -34.63 2.42
CA SER A 11 19.95 -34.96 2.77
C SER A 11 20.70 -35.52 1.57
N GLU A 12 21.24 -34.62 0.74
CA GLU A 12 22.63 -34.64 0.25
C GLU A 12 22.82 -33.76 -1.00
N SER A 13 23.92 -33.01 -0.96
CA SER A 13 24.60 -32.31 -2.07
C SER A 13 24.21 -30.85 -2.40
N ALA A 14 25.20 -30.00 -2.12
CA ALA A 14 25.39 -28.62 -2.55
C ALA A 14 24.93 -28.30 -3.99
N GLY A 15 24.21 -27.18 -4.13
CA GLY A 15 23.97 -26.51 -5.42
C GLY A 15 22.70 -26.98 -6.11
N ALA A 16 21.58 -26.30 -5.83
CA ALA A 16 20.27 -26.53 -6.43
C ALA A 16 20.32 -26.77 -7.96
N ARG A 17 20.28 -28.04 -8.38
CA ARG A 17 19.89 -28.44 -9.74
C ARG A 17 18.36 -28.50 -9.75
N GLY A 18 17.73 -27.48 -10.31
CA GLY A 18 16.27 -27.30 -10.27
C GLY A 18 15.50 -28.34 -11.10
N PHE A 19 14.26 -28.59 -10.68
CA PHE A 19 13.28 -29.39 -11.40
C PHE A 19 13.10 -28.85 -12.84
N SER A 20 13.37 -29.68 -13.84
CA SER A 20 13.18 -29.34 -15.27
C SER A 20 11.77 -29.68 -15.77
N GLN A 21 11.04 -30.48 -15.00
CA GLN A 21 9.69 -30.93 -15.30
C GLN A 21 8.84 -30.98 -14.02
N LEU A 22 7.57 -30.60 -14.13
CA LEU A 22 6.56 -30.77 -13.08
C LEU A 22 5.46 -31.68 -13.63
N VAL A 23 5.25 -32.82 -12.97
CA VAL A 23 4.22 -33.79 -13.37
C VAL A 23 2.98 -33.58 -12.51
N ASN A 24 1.83 -33.38 -13.14
CA ASN A 24 0.54 -33.28 -12.48
C ASN A 24 -0.47 -34.21 -13.17
N GLY A 25 -0.66 -35.40 -12.62
CA GLY A 25 -1.44 -36.47 -13.26
C GLY A 25 -0.82 -36.91 -14.59
N MET A 26 -1.58 -36.81 -15.68
CA MET A 26 -1.12 -37.13 -17.04
C MET A 26 -0.36 -35.97 -17.72
N ASN A 27 -0.27 -34.80 -17.08
CA ASN A 27 0.35 -33.62 -17.68
C ASN A 27 1.80 -33.46 -17.21
N VAL A 28 2.70 -33.17 -18.14
CA VAL A 28 4.10 -32.85 -17.87
C VAL A 28 4.39 -31.42 -18.32
N TYR A 29 4.69 -30.56 -17.36
CA TYR A 29 5.05 -29.17 -17.60
C TYR A 29 6.57 -29.03 -17.65
N ARG A 30 7.09 -28.36 -18.68
CA ARG A 30 8.51 -27.93 -18.69
C ARG A 30 8.66 -26.75 -17.75
N VAL A 31 9.60 -26.85 -16.82
CA VAL A 31 9.86 -25.81 -15.82
C VAL A 31 11.17 -25.10 -16.15
N GLU A 32 11.11 -23.78 -16.30
CA GLU A 32 12.28 -22.91 -16.34
C GLU A 32 12.44 -22.19 -14.99
N VAL A 33 13.49 -22.55 -14.25
CA VAL A 33 13.75 -21.98 -12.93
C VAL A 33 14.44 -20.62 -13.08
N VAL A 34 13.77 -19.55 -12.64
CA VAL A 34 14.36 -18.20 -12.56
C VAL A 34 14.70 -17.88 -11.10
N ARG A 35 15.98 -17.98 -10.73
CA ARG A 35 16.46 -17.64 -9.37
C ARG A 35 16.88 -16.19 -9.29
N LEU A 36 16.04 -15.32 -8.71
CA LEU A 36 16.33 -13.89 -8.56
C LEU A 36 17.57 -13.62 -7.71
N LYS A 37 17.85 -14.48 -6.72
CA LYS A 37 19.05 -14.40 -5.87
C LYS A 37 20.37 -14.53 -6.64
N ASP A 38 20.35 -15.07 -7.87
CA ASP A 38 21.55 -15.14 -8.73
C ASP A 38 21.79 -13.86 -9.51
N ARG A 39 20.83 -12.95 -9.50
CA ARG A 39 20.98 -11.62 -10.09
C ARG A 39 21.52 -10.67 -9.03
N ASN A 40 22.22 -9.64 -9.49
CA ASN A 40 22.82 -8.63 -8.62
C ASN A 40 22.11 -7.28 -8.83
N ALA A 41 21.56 -6.73 -7.74
CA ALA A 41 20.85 -5.46 -7.69
C ALA A 41 21.76 -4.28 -8.05
N ASP A 42 22.98 -4.24 -7.52
CA ASP A 42 23.96 -3.17 -7.78
C ASP A 42 24.18 -2.96 -9.29
N LYS A 43 24.33 -4.06 -10.04
CA LYS A 43 24.47 -4.03 -11.52
C LYS A 43 23.25 -3.46 -12.23
N VAL A 44 22.04 -3.65 -11.69
CA VAL A 44 20.81 -3.08 -12.25
C VAL A 44 20.84 -1.56 -12.10
N PHE A 45 21.15 -1.05 -10.91
CA PHE A 45 21.29 0.39 -10.66
C PHE A 45 22.39 1.01 -11.52
N GLU A 46 23.58 0.41 -11.56
CA GLU A 46 24.69 0.88 -12.40
C GLU A 46 24.32 0.95 -13.89
N LYS A 47 23.51 0.00 -14.39
CA LYS A 47 23.06 0.00 -15.79
C LYS A 47 22.11 1.18 -16.05
N LEU A 48 21.18 1.44 -15.15
CA LEU A 48 20.24 2.56 -15.27
C LEU A 48 20.96 3.90 -15.17
N GLN A 49 21.86 4.06 -14.19
CA GLN A 49 22.69 5.27 -14.04
C GLN A 49 23.52 5.55 -15.29
N ARG A 50 24.19 4.53 -15.85
CA ARG A 50 24.94 4.66 -17.12
C ARG A 50 24.07 5.03 -18.31
N LYS A 51 22.81 4.61 -18.33
CA LYS A 51 21.87 4.98 -19.41
C LYS A 51 21.49 6.45 -19.29
N ILE A 52 21.16 6.91 -18.08
CA ILE A 52 20.87 8.32 -17.79
C ILE A 52 22.08 9.22 -18.07
N SER A 53 23.29 8.85 -17.63
CA SER A 53 24.49 9.68 -17.82
C SER A 53 24.88 9.87 -19.29
N ARG A 54 24.42 8.98 -20.17
CA ARG A 54 24.56 9.08 -21.63
C ARG A 54 23.43 9.89 -22.29
N GLY A 55 22.58 10.56 -21.50
CA GLY A 55 21.43 11.33 -21.98
C GLY A 55 20.30 10.47 -22.56
N LYS A 56 20.27 9.16 -22.27
CA LYS A 56 19.24 8.26 -22.81
C LYS A 56 18.03 8.20 -21.88
N THR A 57 16.85 8.09 -22.49
CA THR A 57 15.59 7.91 -21.77
C THR A 57 15.40 6.46 -21.33
N LEU A 58 14.70 6.24 -20.22
CA LEU A 58 14.32 4.93 -19.71
C LEU A 58 12.90 4.56 -20.15
N GLY A 59 12.72 3.35 -20.66
CA GLY A 59 11.41 2.76 -20.91
C GLY A 59 11.00 1.79 -19.81
N ARG A 60 9.75 1.32 -19.84
CA ARG A 60 9.22 0.34 -18.87
C ARG A 60 10.07 -0.93 -18.76
N HIS A 61 10.61 -1.41 -19.88
CA HIS A 61 11.48 -2.60 -19.91
C HIS A 61 12.84 -2.39 -19.22
N ASP A 62 13.34 -1.15 -19.19
CA ASP A 62 14.59 -0.83 -18.50
C ASP A 62 14.40 -0.88 -16.98
N VAL A 63 13.25 -0.40 -16.50
CA VAL A 63 12.93 -0.33 -15.07
C VAL A 63 12.27 -1.61 -14.54
N PHE A 64 11.81 -2.54 -15.37
CA PHE A 64 11.24 -3.79 -14.86
C PHE A 64 12.19 -4.56 -13.92
N PRO A 65 13.49 -4.76 -14.25
CA PRO A 65 14.45 -5.37 -13.33
C PRO A 65 14.64 -4.59 -12.02
N LEU A 66 14.46 -3.27 -12.03
CA LEU A 66 14.55 -2.40 -10.84
C LEU A 66 13.55 -2.83 -9.77
N LEU A 67 12.31 -3.13 -10.19
CA LEU A 67 11.21 -3.52 -9.29
C LEU A 67 11.50 -4.82 -8.54
N LEU A 68 12.40 -5.65 -9.08
CA LEU A 68 12.79 -6.94 -8.53
C LEU A 68 14.09 -6.87 -7.72
N THR A 69 14.78 -5.73 -7.67
CA THR A 69 16.04 -5.56 -6.93
C THR A 69 15.95 -5.92 -5.43
N PRO A 70 14.81 -5.75 -4.73
CA PRO A 70 14.67 -6.23 -3.35
C PRO A 70 14.77 -7.76 -3.22
N LEU A 71 14.58 -8.52 -4.31
CA LEU A 71 14.64 -9.98 -4.32
C LEU A 71 15.98 -10.54 -4.84
N MET A 72 16.90 -9.65 -5.23
CA MET A 72 18.20 -10.02 -5.82
C MET A 72 19.29 -10.09 -4.74
N SER A 73 20.46 -10.63 -5.08
CA SER A 73 21.67 -10.43 -4.27
C SER A 73 22.27 -9.05 -4.55
N GLY A 74 23.23 -8.60 -3.74
CA GLY A 74 23.90 -7.30 -3.94
C GLY A 74 24.56 -6.83 -2.65
N LYS A 75 25.47 -5.87 -2.78
CA LYS A 75 26.11 -5.21 -1.64
C LYS A 75 25.24 -4.12 -1.03
N MET A 76 24.41 -3.48 -1.85
CA MET A 76 23.49 -2.46 -1.37
C MET A 76 22.46 -3.05 -0.40
N GLU A 77 22.19 -2.35 0.69
CA GLU A 77 21.20 -2.77 1.69
C GLU A 77 19.77 -2.75 1.14
N MET A 78 18.88 -3.56 1.72
CA MET A 78 17.50 -3.72 1.25
C MET A 78 16.75 -2.38 1.19
N SER A 79 16.80 -1.60 2.26
CA SER A 79 16.18 -0.28 2.36
C SER A 79 16.73 0.69 1.31
N GLN A 80 18.04 0.66 1.06
CA GLN A 80 18.68 1.48 0.02
C GLN A 80 18.22 1.09 -1.40
N ARG A 81 18.06 -0.20 -1.69
CA ARG A 81 17.55 -0.66 -3.00
C ARG A 81 16.14 -0.15 -3.25
N ILE A 82 15.27 -0.23 -2.24
CA ILE A 82 13.90 0.29 -2.35
C ILE A 82 13.93 1.81 -2.51
N TYR A 83 14.73 2.51 -1.70
CA TYR A 83 14.87 3.96 -1.77
C TYR A 83 15.31 4.43 -3.17
N GLN A 84 16.41 3.89 -3.69
CA GLN A 84 16.91 4.23 -5.03
C GLN A 84 15.93 3.79 -6.12
N GLY A 85 15.25 2.65 -5.92
CA GLY A 85 14.19 2.20 -6.81
C GLY A 85 13.09 3.25 -6.96
N MET A 86 12.59 3.79 -5.84
CA MET A 86 11.58 4.85 -5.85
C MET A 86 12.07 6.12 -6.53
N GLU A 87 13.34 6.50 -6.33
CA GLU A 87 13.95 7.66 -6.98
C GLU A 87 14.02 7.51 -8.50
N PHE A 88 14.45 6.35 -9.00
CA PHE A 88 14.43 6.06 -10.43
C PHE A 88 13.01 6.11 -11.03
N LEU A 89 12.00 5.72 -10.27
CA LEU A 89 10.60 5.81 -10.70
C LEU A 89 10.05 7.24 -10.68
N GLN A 90 10.78 8.21 -10.14
CA GLN A 90 10.45 9.64 -10.15
C GLN A 90 11.26 10.44 -11.17
N CYS A 91 12.34 9.88 -11.74
CA CYS A 91 13.18 10.64 -12.65
C CYS A 91 12.44 11.04 -13.92
N LYS A 92 12.84 12.18 -14.51
CA LYS A 92 12.26 12.75 -15.73
C LYS A 92 12.61 11.95 -16.97
N GLU A 93 13.72 11.21 -16.93
CA GLU A 93 14.22 10.37 -18.02
C GLU A 93 13.34 9.13 -18.23
N LEU A 94 12.56 8.73 -17.23
CA LEU A 94 11.59 7.64 -17.34
C LEU A 94 10.36 8.06 -18.15
N LYS A 95 10.17 7.45 -19.31
CA LYS A 95 8.96 7.60 -20.14
C LYS A 95 7.86 6.66 -19.64
N ALA A 96 7.21 7.07 -18.56
CA ALA A 96 6.06 6.37 -17.96
C ALA A 96 5.04 7.40 -17.47
N GLY A 97 3.75 7.12 -17.70
CA GLY A 97 2.66 7.95 -17.20
C GLY A 97 2.42 7.71 -15.70
N ASP A 98 1.59 8.55 -15.09
CA ASP A 98 1.35 8.53 -13.64
C ASP A 98 0.78 7.19 -13.15
N GLU A 99 -0.15 6.58 -13.91
CA GLU A 99 -0.70 5.26 -13.58
C GLU A 99 0.35 4.15 -13.60
N ASP A 100 1.30 4.20 -14.54
CA ASP A 100 2.39 3.23 -14.56
C ASP A 100 3.33 3.44 -13.38
N ARG A 101 3.69 4.70 -13.11
CA ARG A 101 4.57 5.07 -11.99
C ARG A 101 3.94 4.66 -10.68
N LYS A 102 2.64 4.88 -10.50
CA LYS A 102 1.85 4.41 -9.36
C LYS A 102 1.97 2.90 -9.20
N ARG A 103 1.68 2.12 -10.24
CA ARG A 103 1.77 0.65 -10.19
C ARG A 103 3.18 0.16 -9.85
N MET A 104 4.20 0.74 -10.46
CA MET A 104 5.59 0.41 -10.20
C MET A 104 6.01 0.76 -8.77
N GLN A 105 5.60 1.93 -8.28
CA GLN A 105 5.81 2.37 -6.89
C GLN A 105 5.07 1.46 -5.90
N SER A 106 3.86 1.01 -6.22
CA SER A 106 3.10 0.08 -5.37
C SER A 106 3.83 -1.26 -5.19
N VAL A 107 4.51 -1.76 -6.22
CA VAL A 107 5.33 -2.98 -6.12
C VAL A 107 6.48 -2.76 -5.14
N LEU A 108 7.25 -1.67 -5.29
CA LEU A 108 8.35 -1.38 -4.38
C LEU A 108 7.85 -1.10 -2.95
N TYR A 109 6.69 -0.47 -2.79
CA TYR A 109 6.08 -0.25 -1.47
C TYR A 109 5.65 -1.56 -0.82
N ALA A 110 5.03 -2.47 -1.56
CA ALA A 110 4.66 -3.78 -1.04
C ALA A 110 5.90 -4.58 -0.59
N LEU A 111 7.00 -4.50 -1.34
CA LEU A 111 8.27 -5.10 -0.96
C LEU A 111 8.87 -4.41 0.27
N ALA A 112 8.74 -3.08 0.38
CA ALA A 112 9.15 -2.33 1.57
C ALA A 112 8.43 -2.82 2.82
N VAL A 113 7.10 -2.88 2.77
CA VAL A 113 6.28 -3.39 3.88
C VAL A 113 6.63 -4.83 4.24
N LYS A 114 7.03 -5.64 3.25
CA LYS A 114 7.37 -7.05 3.46
C LYS A 114 8.74 -7.25 4.11
N PHE A 115 9.74 -6.46 3.74
CA PHE A 115 11.14 -6.74 4.06
C PHE A 115 11.78 -5.77 5.05
N LEU A 116 11.23 -4.58 5.22
CA LEU A 116 11.81 -3.55 6.08
C LEU A 116 11.16 -3.54 7.46
N ASP A 117 11.95 -3.18 8.46
CA ASP A 117 11.43 -2.94 9.80
C ASP A 117 10.74 -1.58 9.93
N ARG A 118 10.24 -1.24 11.12
CA ARG A 118 9.51 0.01 11.36
C ARG A 118 10.37 1.26 11.17
N ASP A 119 11.63 1.21 11.55
CA ASP A 119 12.53 2.36 11.50
C ASP A 119 12.99 2.58 10.05
N GLU A 120 13.29 1.50 9.33
CA GLU A 120 13.55 1.52 7.89
C GLU A 120 12.35 2.01 7.08
N LEU A 121 11.13 1.55 7.42
CA LEU A 121 9.90 2.02 6.78
C LEU A 121 9.67 3.52 7.04
N ALA A 122 9.98 4.02 8.24
CA ALA A 122 9.84 5.43 8.56
C ALA A 122 10.75 6.29 7.66
N MET A 123 11.99 5.86 7.41
CA MET A 123 12.90 6.55 6.49
C MET A 123 12.35 6.60 5.06
N ILE A 124 11.78 5.49 4.57
CA ILE A 124 11.25 5.44 3.20
C ILE A 124 9.91 6.18 3.07
N LYS A 125 9.15 6.32 4.17
CA LYS A 125 7.85 7.01 4.19
C LYS A 125 7.95 8.44 3.66
N GLU A 126 8.99 9.18 4.02
CA GLU A 126 9.21 10.55 3.52
C GLU A 126 9.36 10.55 2.00
N ARG A 127 10.13 9.60 1.46
CA ARG A 127 10.35 9.50 0.02
C ARG A 127 9.08 9.10 -0.72
N ILE A 128 8.30 8.17 -0.15
CA ILE A 128 6.99 7.78 -0.69
C ILE A 128 6.07 8.98 -0.75
N GLY A 129 6.06 9.84 0.27
CA GLY A 129 5.24 11.06 0.29
C GLY A 129 5.50 12.00 -0.91
N MET A 130 6.69 11.98 -1.50
CA MET A 130 7.04 12.76 -2.68
C MET A 130 6.62 12.11 -4.01
N THR A 131 6.15 10.85 -3.99
CA THR A 131 5.78 10.09 -5.20
C THR A 131 4.34 10.35 -5.63
N VAL A 132 4.02 9.96 -6.87
CA VAL A 132 2.63 9.91 -7.36
C VAL A 132 1.78 9.01 -6.45
N LEU A 133 2.30 7.82 -6.09
CA LEU A 133 1.65 6.93 -5.15
C LEU A 133 1.37 7.60 -3.80
N GLY A 134 2.35 8.29 -3.23
CA GLY A 134 2.21 8.95 -1.92
C GLY A 134 1.14 10.03 -1.92
N LYS A 135 1.08 10.86 -2.97
CA LYS A 135 0.02 11.88 -3.13
C LYS A 135 -1.36 11.25 -3.20
N MET A 136 -1.52 10.21 -4.02
CA MET A 136 -2.80 9.50 -4.14
C MET A 136 -3.21 8.83 -2.83
N LEU A 137 -2.27 8.19 -2.11
CA LEU A 137 -2.56 7.60 -0.81
C LEU A 137 -3.00 8.65 0.22
N PHE A 138 -2.43 9.85 0.17
CA PHE A 138 -2.82 10.96 1.03
C PHE A 138 -4.23 11.47 0.68
N GLU A 139 -4.49 11.73 -0.60
CA GLU A 139 -5.80 12.17 -1.10
C GLU A 139 -6.91 11.17 -0.78
N ASP A 140 -6.71 9.88 -1.09
CA ASP A 140 -7.62 8.79 -0.73
C ASP A 140 -7.87 8.73 0.79
N GLY A 141 -6.81 9.01 1.57
CA GLY A 141 -6.88 9.05 3.03
C GLY A 141 -7.74 10.20 3.56
N VAL A 142 -7.59 11.40 2.96
CA VAL A 142 -8.38 12.59 3.29
C VAL A 142 -9.85 12.37 2.92
N GLU A 143 -10.13 11.88 1.73
CA GLU A 143 -11.49 11.61 1.25
C GLU A 143 -12.22 10.63 2.18
N LYS A 144 -11.60 9.47 2.48
CA LYS A 144 -12.14 8.50 3.44
C LYS A 144 -12.29 9.06 4.84
N GLY A 145 -11.41 9.97 5.24
CA GLY A 145 -11.48 10.67 6.52
C GLY A 145 -12.72 11.56 6.61
N ILE A 146 -13.00 12.32 5.55
CA ILE A 146 -14.18 13.19 5.45
C ILE A 146 -15.46 12.34 5.41
N GLU A 147 -15.49 11.29 4.58
CA GLU A 147 -16.63 10.37 4.48
C GLU A 147 -17.01 9.80 5.86
N LYS A 148 -16.03 9.23 6.56
CA LYS A 148 -16.23 8.69 7.92
C LYS A 148 -16.60 9.78 8.93
N GLY A 149 -16.09 11.00 8.76
CA GLY A 149 -16.42 12.15 9.60
C GLY A 149 -17.88 12.55 9.45
N ILE A 150 -18.37 12.63 8.21
CA ILE A 150 -19.77 12.93 7.90
C ILE A 150 -20.67 11.82 8.43
N GLU A 151 -20.35 10.55 8.17
CA GLU A 151 -21.13 9.42 8.65
C GLU A 151 -21.28 9.44 10.19
N LYS A 152 -20.15 9.61 10.90
CA LYS A 152 -20.16 9.74 12.37
C LYS A 152 -20.95 10.96 12.83
N GLY A 153 -20.81 12.10 12.16
CA GLY A 153 -21.53 13.33 12.49
C GLY A 153 -23.04 13.18 12.32
N VAL A 154 -23.49 12.52 11.25
CA VAL A 154 -24.91 12.21 11.01
C VAL A 154 -25.43 11.25 12.07
N GLN A 155 -24.71 10.16 12.36
CA GLN A 155 -25.12 9.21 13.40
C GLN A 155 -25.22 9.86 14.78
N GLN A 156 -24.23 10.69 15.16
CA GLN A 156 -24.26 11.44 16.41
C GLN A 156 -25.41 12.46 16.44
N GLY A 157 -25.65 13.18 15.34
CA GLY A 157 -26.75 14.13 15.22
C GLY A 157 -28.12 13.46 15.38
N LEU A 158 -28.34 12.33 14.72
CA LEU A 158 -29.54 11.51 14.87
C LEU A 158 -29.72 11.00 16.30
N GLY A 159 -28.64 10.52 16.92
CA GLY A 159 -28.65 10.08 18.31
C GLY A 159 -29.05 11.20 19.28
N ARG A 160 -28.47 12.39 19.12
CA ARG A 160 -28.80 13.57 19.93
C ARG A 160 -30.26 14.01 19.72
N ALA A 161 -30.71 14.11 18.47
CA ALA A 161 -32.08 14.49 18.15
C ALA A 161 -33.11 13.49 18.73
N ASN A 162 -32.84 12.19 18.61
CA ASN A 162 -33.70 11.15 19.17
C ASN A 162 -33.73 11.21 20.70
N ALA A 163 -32.58 11.38 21.35
CA ALA A 163 -32.51 11.54 22.81
C ALA A 163 -33.30 12.78 23.28
N LEU A 164 -33.23 13.87 22.53
CA LEU A 164 -33.98 15.09 22.84
C LEU A 164 -35.49 14.85 22.67
N ASN A 165 -35.92 14.22 21.57
CA ASN A 165 -37.32 13.91 21.33
C ASN A 165 -37.93 13.04 22.45
N VAL A 166 -37.18 12.03 22.93
CA VAL A 166 -37.62 11.20 24.07
C VAL A 166 -37.79 12.04 25.33
N LYS A 167 -36.78 12.86 25.70
CA LYS A 167 -36.86 13.69 26.91
C LYS A 167 -37.97 14.74 26.85
N LEU A 168 -38.22 15.33 25.69
CA LEU A 168 -39.32 16.28 25.49
C LEU A 168 -40.69 15.58 25.56
N ALA A 169 -40.81 14.38 24.99
CA ALA A 169 -42.04 13.59 25.05
C ALA A 169 -42.37 13.17 26.49
N ASP A 170 -41.37 12.69 27.25
CA ASP A 170 -41.51 12.32 28.66
C ASP A 170 -41.92 13.53 29.53
N ALA A 171 -41.47 14.73 29.17
CA ALA A 171 -41.84 15.99 29.83
C ALA A 171 -43.17 16.59 29.35
N GLY A 172 -43.85 15.98 28.38
CA GLY A 172 -45.10 16.50 27.79
C GLY A 172 -44.92 17.76 26.93
N ARG A 173 -43.70 18.08 26.48
CA ARG A 173 -43.35 19.31 25.75
C ARG A 173 -43.44 19.11 24.23
N ALA A 174 -44.61 18.70 23.72
CA ALA A 174 -44.80 18.37 22.30
C ALA A 174 -44.57 19.57 21.35
N ASP A 175 -44.97 20.79 21.75
CA ASP A 175 -44.75 22.00 20.95
C ASP A 175 -43.27 22.31 20.75
N ASP A 176 -42.43 21.98 21.74
CA ASP A 176 -40.99 22.17 21.66
C ASP A 176 -40.31 21.21 20.68
N ILE A 177 -40.87 20.01 20.48
CA ILE A 177 -40.41 19.06 19.45
C ILE A 177 -40.63 19.68 18.06
N ILE A 178 -41.84 20.21 17.81
CA ILE A 178 -42.21 20.82 16.53
C ILE A 178 -41.32 22.05 16.26
N ARG A 179 -41.13 22.89 17.28
CA ARG A 179 -40.31 24.09 17.17
C ARG A 179 -38.84 23.75 16.94
N ALA A 180 -38.27 22.81 17.70
CA ALA A 180 -36.87 22.40 17.57
C ALA A 180 -36.56 21.69 16.25
N ALA A 181 -37.55 21.09 15.59
CA ALA A 181 -37.38 20.50 14.26
C ALA A 181 -37.10 21.56 13.17
N SER A 182 -37.56 22.80 13.36
CA SER A 182 -37.42 23.90 12.39
C SER A 182 -36.48 25.01 12.85
N ASP A 183 -36.19 25.11 14.15
CA ASP A 183 -35.33 26.12 14.76
C ASP A 183 -34.10 25.47 15.39
N ARG A 184 -32.98 25.51 14.66
CA ARG A 184 -31.71 24.94 15.10
C ARG A 184 -31.18 25.58 16.38
N THR A 185 -31.30 26.90 16.50
CA THR A 185 -30.85 27.65 17.69
C THR A 185 -31.63 27.23 18.93
N TYR A 186 -32.94 27.05 18.79
CA TYR A 186 -33.78 26.54 19.87
C TYR A 186 -33.46 25.08 20.21
N GLN A 187 -33.26 24.23 19.21
CA GLN A 187 -32.81 22.85 19.41
C GLN A 187 -31.49 22.77 20.20
N GLU A 188 -30.53 23.64 19.91
CA GLU A 188 -29.25 23.71 20.65
C GLU A 188 -29.43 24.19 22.10
N GLN A 189 -30.40 25.05 22.39
CA GLN A 189 -30.76 25.42 23.76
C GLN A 189 -31.34 24.24 24.53
N LEU A 190 -32.25 23.50 23.91
CA LEU A 190 -32.84 22.31 24.52
C LEU A 190 -31.80 21.19 24.73
N PHE A 191 -30.86 21.01 23.80
CA PHE A 191 -29.72 20.11 24.03
C PHE A 191 -28.96 20.47 25.31
N LYS A 192 -28.65 21.75 25.53
CA LYS A 192 -28.00 22.20 26.78
C LYS A 192 -28.89 21.99 28.01
N GLU A 193 -30.17 22.32 27.91
CA GLU A 193 -31.15 22.18 28.99
C GLU A 193 -31.23 20.73 29.48
N PHE A 194 -31.29 19.79 28.55
CA PHE A 194 -31.40 18.36 28.84
C PHE A 194 -30.04 17.63 28.95
N GLY A 195 -28.91 18.33 28.78
CA GLY A 195 -27.56 17.74 28.86
C GLY A 195 -27.25 16.71 27.76
N ILE A 196 -27.54 17.04 26.50
CA ILE A 196 -27.33 16.23 25.28
C ILE A 196 -26.27 16.88 24.36
#